data_AF-A0A522IZR4-F1
#
_entry.id   AF-A0A522IZR4-F1
#
_cell.length_a   1.000
_cell.length_b   1.000
_cell.length_c   1.000
_cell.angle_alpha   90.00
_cell.angle_beta   90.00
_cell.angle_gamma   90.00
#
_symmetry.space_group_name_H-M   'P 1'
#
loop_
_entity.id
_entity.type
_entity.pdbx_description
1 polymer ?
#
loop_
_entity_poly.entity_id
_entity_poly.type
_entity_poly.pdbx_seq_one_letter_code
_entity_poly.pdbx_strand_id
1 'polypeptide(L)'
;MSRMRTPTPSNIVDWSNPDLQKLLAKTTDWGLDNRGVYAPVACELHVGWGAGAGRDATLVYEHNGVLVVETTFAIPQGENVRVDRIRGGALRSTWGVVADGRQGNRVEDQANGTWVHWIHPR
;
A
#
# COMPACT_ATOMS: atom_id res chain seq x y z
N MET A 1 33.22 -20.47 40.62
CA MET A 1 33.78 -20.31 39.26
C MET A 1 32.63 -20.41 38.25
N SER A 2 32.03 -19.29 37.84
CA SER A 2 30.99 -19.27 36.80
C SER A 2 31.61 -18.88 35.48
N ARG A 3 31.56 -19.78 34.48
CA ARG A 3 31.95 -19.46 33.10
C ARG A 3 30.89 -18.55 32.50
N MET A 4 31.22 -17.27 32.31
CA MET A 4 30.43 -16.38 31.48
C MET A 4 30.47 -16.91 30.03
N ARG A 5 29.31 -17.24 29.47
CA ARG A 5 29.15 -17.43 28.03
C ARG A 5 29.23 -16.04 27.39
N THR A 6 30.26 -15.82 26.59
CA THR A 6 30.37 -14.61 25.76
C THR A 6 29.22 -14.62 24.73
N PRO A 7 28.42 -13.55 24.60
CA PRO A 7 27.43 -13.45 23.55
C PRO A 7 28.17 -13.40 22.21
N THR A 8 27.80 -14.27 21.27
CA THR A 8 28.29 -14.21 19.89
C THR A 8 27.92 -12.85 19.29
N PRO A 9 28.84 -12.12 18.62
CA PRO A 9 28.50 -10.83 18.04
C PRO A 9 27.35 -10.99 17.04
N SER A 10 26.29 -10.22 17.25
CA SER A 10 25.24 -9.96 16.27
C SER A 10 25.86 -9.59 14.93
N ASN A 11 25.27 -10.03 13.80
CA ASN A 11 25.67 -9.60 12.46
C ASN A 11 25.77 -8.06 12.40
N ILE A 12 26.97 -7.50 12.54
CA ILE A 12 27.23 -6.08 12.35
C ILE A 12 27.33 -5.87 10.84
N VAL A 13 26.27 -5.32 10.26
CA VAL A 13 26.24 -4.98 8.83
C VAL A 13 26.98 -3.66 8.65
N ASP A 14 28.02 -3.68 7.81
CA ASP A 14 28.69 -2.47 7.37
C ASP A 14 27.89 -1.78 6.26
N TRP A 15 27.12 -0.77 6.63
CA TRP A 15 26.32 0.04 5.71
C TRP A 15 27.17 0.95 4.81
N SER A 16 28.45 1.14 5.10
CA SER A 16 29.38 1.91 4.27
C SER A 16 30.03 1.08 3.17
N ASN A 17 29.82 -0.25 3.18
CA ASN A 17 30.41 -1.16 2.20
C ASN A 17 29.98 -0.77 0.76
N PRO A 18 30.93 -0.51 -0.17
CA PRO A 18 30.62 -0.04 -1.51
C PRO A 18 29.88 -1.07 -2.37
N ASP A 19 30.06 -2.36 -2.13
CA ASP A 19 29.34 -3.41 -2.85
C ASP A 19 27.91 -3.57 -2.33
N LEU A 20 27.68 -3.36 -1.03
CA LEU A 20 26.33 -3.23 -0.47
C LEU A 20 25.60 -2.00 -1.05
N GLN A 21 26.29 -0.87 -1.14
CA GLN A 21 25.72 0.35 -1.76
C GLN A 21 25.36 0.13 -3.24
N LYS A 22 26.20 -0.58 -4.01
CA LYS A 22 25.88 -0.96 -5.40
C LYS A 22 24.67 -1.89 -5.48
N LEU A 23 24.52 -2.84 -4.55
CA LEU A 23 23.36 -3.72 -4.51
C LEU A 23 22.09 -2.94 -4.19
N LEU A 24 22.12 -2.08 -3.16
CA LEU A 24 21.00 -1.24 -2.78
C LEU A 24 20.60 -0.31 -3.93
N ALA A 25 21.57 0.31 -4.61
CA ALA A 25 21.33 1.15 -5.78
C ALA A 25 20.62 0.41 -6.93
N LYS A 26 20.92 -0.88 -7.14
CA LYS A 26 20.22 -1.71 -8.13
C LYS A 26 18.79 -2.08 -7.73
N THR A 27 18.48 -1.99 -6.44
CA THR A 27 17.16 -2.30 -5.88
C THR A 27 16.33 -1.05 -5.57
N THR A 28 16.88 0.16 -5.73
CA THR A 28 16.16 1.42 -5.42
C THR A 28 14.84 1.54 -6.17
N ASP A 29 14.81 1.04 -7.42
CA ASP A 29 13.61 1.06 -8.26
C ASP A 29 12.76 -0.21 -8.12
N TRP A 30 13.20 -1.19 -7.31
CA TRP A 30 12.44 -2.41 -7.05
C TRP A 30 11.34 -2.12 -6.03
N GLY A 31 10.14 -1.84 -6.52
CA GLY A 31 8.93 -1.82 -5.72
C GLY A 31 8.29 -3.21 -5.68
N LEU A 32 8.12 -3.79 -4.50
CA LEU A 32 7.29 -4.98 -4.34
C LEU A 32 5.83 -4.59 -4.57
N ASP A 33 5.25 -5.04 -5.68
CA ASP A 33 3.88 -4.75 -6.06
C ASP A 33 3.04 -6.04 -6.01
N ASN A 34 2.44 -6.29 -4.84
CA ASN A 34 1.64 -7.49 -4.57
C ASN A 34 0.19 -7.40 -5.09
N ARG A 35 -0.18 -6.36 -5.86
CA ARG A 35 -1.55 -6.21 -6.39
C ARG A 35 -1.95 -7.34 -7.36
N GLY A 36 -0.99 -8.08 -7.93
CA GLY A 36 -1.26 -9.14 -8.92
C GLY A 36 -1.87 -10.44 -8.39
N VAL A 37 -1.92 -10.64 -7.07
CA VAL A 37 -2.42 -11.91 -6.46
C VAL A 37 -3.92 -11.82 -6.11
N TYR A 38 -4.49 -10.61 -6.11
CA TYR A 38 -5.88 -10.36 -5.72
C TYR A 38 -6.71 -9.97 -6.94
N ALA A 39 -7.91 -10.55 -7.08
CA ALA A 39 -8.82 -10.22 -8.18
C ALA A 39 -9.38 -8.80 -7.97
N PRO A 40 -9.16 -7.85 -8.88
CA PRO A 40 -9.65 -6.48 -8.72
C PRO A 40 -11.18 -6.42 -8.59
N VAL A 41 -11.68 -5.57 -7.69
CA VAL A 41 -13.10 -5.37 -7.44
C VAL A 41 -13.44 -3.89 -7.63
N ALA A 42 -14.39 -3.60 -8.51
CA ALA A 42 -14.91 -2.24 -8.66
C ALA A 42 -15.55 -1.75 -7.35
N CYS A 43 -15.23 -0.52 -6.96
CA CYS A 43 -15.74 0.10 -5.75
C CYS A 43 -15.95 1.60 -5.94
N GLU A 44 -16.76 2.17 -5.05
CA GLU A 44 -16.97 3.61 -4.96
C GLU A 44 -16.18 4.13 -3.74
N LEU A 45 -15.35 5.13 -3.98
CA LEU A 45 -14.50 5.76 -2.97
C LEU A 45 -15.02 7.14 -2.62
N HIS A 46 -15.43 7.33 -1.38
CA HIS A 46 -15.84 8.62 -0.84
C HIS A 46 -14.71 9.20 0.00
N VAL A 47 -14.34 10.45 -0.28
CA VAL A 47 -13.23 11.14 0.39
C VAL A 47 -13.79 12.21 1.34
N GLY A 48 -13.21 12.29 2.53
CA GLY A 48 -13.62 13.20 3.60
C GLY A 48 -14.71 12.64 4.52
N TRP A 49 -14.86 13.30 5.68
CA TRP A 49 -15.87 12.97 6.69
C TRP A 49 -17.31 13.12 6.21
N GLY A 50 -17.55 14.00 5.24
CA GLY A 50 -18.87 14.20 4.64
C GLY A 50 -19.25 13.13 3.63
N ALA A 51 -18.33 12.21 3.28
CA ALA A 51 -18.48 11.23 2.19
C ALA A 51 -19.19 11.86 0.98
N GLY A 52 -18.52 12.83 0.34
CA GLY A 52 -19.04 13.51 -0.86
C GLY A 52 -19.37 12.53 -1.98
N ALA A 53 -19.76 13.05 -3.16
CA ALA A 53 -20.04 12.20 -4.33
C ALA A 53 -18.93 11.16 -4.49
N GLY A 54 -19.31 9.89 -4.45
CA GLY A 54 -18.33 8.83 -4.52
C GLY A 54 -17.75 8.75 -5.92
N ARG A 55 -16.51 8.28 -5.97
CA ARG A 55 -15.70 8.27 -7.18
C ARG A 55 -15.31 6.85 -7.50
N ASP A 56 -15.35 6.52 -8.77
CA ASP A 56 -14.94 5.20 -9.24
C ASP A 56 -13.50 4.90 -8.81
N ALA A 57 -13.33 3.72 -8.24
CA ALA A 57 -12.06 3.19 -7.79
C ALA A 57 -12.04 1.67 -7.96
N THR A 58 -10.86 1.09 -7.88
CA THR A 58 -10.70 -0.36 -7.94
C THR A 58 -9.98 -0.86 -6.70
N LEU A 59 -10.63 -1.72 -5.92
CA LEU A 59 -9.98 -2.43 -4.82
C LEU A 59 -9.11 -3.55 -5.39
N VAL A 60 -7.80 -3.46 -5.19
CA VAL A 60 -6.80 -4.36 -5.76
C VAL A 60 -6.06 -5.18 -4.70
N TYR A 61 -6.36 -4.96 -3.43
CA TYR A 61 -5.91 -5.81 -2.33
C TYR A 61 -6.78 -5.59 -1.09
N GLU A 62 -7.11 -6.67 -0.41
CA GLU A 62 -7.73 -6.63 0.93
C GLU A 62 -7.21 -7.80 1.75
N HIS A 63 -6.34 -7.51 2.72
CA HIS A 63 -5.92 -8.49 3.71
C HIS A 63 -5.25 -7.83 4.91
N ASN A 64 -5.19 -8.53 6.04
CA ASN A 64 -4.48 -8.11 7.26
C ASN A 64 -4.78 -6.66 7.72
N GLY A 65 -6.03 -6.23 7.60
CA GLY A 65 -6.42 -4.88 8.00
C GLY A 65 -5.81 -3.78 7.12
N VAL A 66 -5.54 -4.06 5.84
CA VAL A 66 -5.12 -3.06 4.85
C VAL A 66 -5.96 -3.26 3.60
N LEU A 67 -6.46 -2.14 3.06
CA LEU A 67 -7.06 -2.09 1.73
C LEU A 67 -6.11 -1.32 0.81
N VAL A 68 -5.95 -1.79 -0.43
CA VAL A 68 -5.25 -1.03 -1.47
C VAL A 68 -6.22 -0.72 -2.59
N VAL A 69 -6.37 0.56 -2.90
CA VAL A 69 -7.28 1.04 -3.95
C VAL A 69 -6.52 1.77 -5.05
N GLU A 70 -6.94 1.55 -6.27
CA GLU A 70 -6.51 2.28 -7.45
C GLU A 70 -7.54 3.34 -7.82
N THR A 71 -7.05 4.50 -8.21
CA THR A 71 -7.87 5.67 -8.60
C THR A 71 -7.14 6.42 -9.73
N THR A 72 -7.82 7.37 -10.38
CA THR A 72 -7.20 8.27 -11.37
C THR A 72 -6.80 9.62 -10.76
N PHE A 73 -6.70 9.70 -9.43
CA PHE A 73 -6.49 10.96 -8.70
C PHE A 73 -5.73 10.74 -7.39
N ALA A 74 -4.98 11.76 -6.97
CA ALA A 74 -4.31 11.75 -5.68
C ALA A 74 -5.31 11.94 -4.53
N ILE A 75 -5.04 11.30 -3.40
CA ILE A 75 -5.74 11.51 -2.13
C ILE A 75 -4.68 11.84 -1.08
N PRO A 76 -4.83 12.92 -0.31
CA PRO A 76 -3.87 13.24 0.74
C PRO A 76 -3.76 12.13 1.78
N GLN A 77 -2.53 11.89 2.25
CA GLN A 77 -2.30 11.05 3.42
C GLN A 77 -3.03 11.63 4.64
N GLY A 78 -3.59 10.76 5.48
CA GLY A 78 -4.39 11.14 6.65
C GLY A 78 -5.86 11.44 6.35
N GLU A 79 -6.25 11.44 5.07
CA GLU A 79 -7.63 11.71 4.67
C GLU A 79 -8.56 10.56 5.05
N ASN A 80 -9.79 10.90 5.45
CA ASN A 80 -10.80 9.92 5.83
C ASN A 80 -11.50 9.43 4.59
N VAL A 81 -11.71 8.12 4.48
CA VAL A 81 -12.35 7.54 3.31
C VAL A 81 -13.37 6.48 3.68
N ARG A 82 -14.39 6.33 2.82
CA ARG A 82 -15.31 5.20 2.80
C ARG A 82 -15.16 4.47 1.47
N VAL A 83 -14.91 3.16 1.54
CA VAL A 83 -14.83 2.26 0.39
C VAL A 83 -16.10 1.42 0.34
N ASP A 84 -16.92 1.65 -0.68
CA ASP A 84 -18.17 0.93 -0.90
C ASP A 84 -18.00 -0.06 -2.05
N ARG A 85 -18.26 -1.36 -1.79
CA ARG A 85 -18.12 -2.41 -2.80
C ARG A 85 -19.21 -3.47 -2.67
N ILE A 86 -19.54 -4.14 -3.76
CA ILE A 86 -20.42 -5.31 -3.72
C ILE A 86 -19.58 -6.54 -3.40
N ARG A 87 -19.94 -7.26 -2.33
CA ARG A 87 -19.32 -8.54 -1.96
C ARG A 87 -20.39 -9.54 -1.56
N GLY A 88 -20.44 -10.67 -2.28
CA GLY A 88 -21.47 -11.69 -2.05
C GLY A 88 -22.90 -11.18 -2.31
N GLY A 89 -23.07 -10.28 -3.27
CA GLY A 89 -24.38 -9.69 -3.62
C GLY A 89 -24.88 -8.59 -2.68
N ALA A 90 -24.11 -8.23 -1.64
CA ALA A 90 -24.46 -7.17 -0.70
C ALA A 90 -23.46 -6.01 -0.75
N LEU A 91 -23.96 -4.79 -0.51
CA LEU A 91 -23.12 -3.62 -0.32
C LEU A 91 -22.30 -3.76 0.98
N ARG A 92 -20.99 -3.54 0.88
CA ARG A 92 -20.06 -3.49 1.99
C ARG A 92 -19.35 -2.16 2.00
N SER A 93 -19.56 -1.40 3.06
CA SER A 93 -18.90 -0.14 3.35
C SER A 93 -17.77 -0.36 4.34
N THR A 94 -16.58 0.10 4.01
CA THR A 94 -15.41 0.06 4.89
C THR A 94 -14.89 1.48 5.09
N TRP A 95 -14.88 1.94 6.34
CA TRP A 95 -14.30 3.24 6.71
C TRP A 95 -12.84 3.08 7.06
N GLY A 96 -12.01 4.06 6.67
CA GLY A 96 -10.59 4.05 6.98
C GLY A 96 -9.93 5.40 6.79
N VAL A 97 -8.61 5.39 6.92
CA VAL A 97 -7.74 6.55 6.70
C VAL A 97 -6.68 6.19 5.67
N VAL A 98 -6.39 7.11 4.74
CA VAL A 98 -5.29 6.95 3.80
C VAL A 98 -3.97 6.96 4.56
N ALA A 99 -3.31 5.81 4.62
CA ALA A 99 -2.04 5.64 5.30
C ALA A 99 -0.87 6.11 4.43
N ASP A 100 -0.96 5.90 3.11
CA ASP A 100 0.01 6.34 2.11
C ASP A 100 -0.60 6.32 0.71
N GLY A 101 0.00 7.03 -0.25
CA GLY A 101 -0.45 7.07 -1.63
C GLY A 101 0.64 7.51 -2.60
N ARG A 102 0.66 6.93 -3.80
CA ARG A 102 1.61 7.27 -4.86
C ARG A 102 1.06 7.00 -6.25
N GLN A 103 1.72 7.53 -7.27
CA GLN A 103 1.49 7.09 -8.65
C GLN A 103 1.91 5.63 -8.81
N GLY A 104 1.16 4.88 -9.62
CA GLY A 104 1.49 3.50 -9.94
C GLY A 104 2.76 3.40 -10.79
N ASN A 105 3.50 2.30 -10.62
CA ASN A 105 4.81 2.11 -11.26
C ASN A 105 4.74 1.26 -12.53
N ARG A 106 3.60 0.62 -12.81
CA ARG A 106 3.47 -0.20 -14.01
C ARG A 106 3.33 0.71 -15.23
N VAL A 107 3.72 0.21 -16.41
CA VAL A 107 3.62 0.99 -17.65
C VAL A 107 2.15 1.38 -17.91
N GLU A 108 1.22 0.46 -17.65
CA GLU A 108 -0.21 0.73 -17.75
C GLU A 108 -0.71 1.75 -16.70
N ASP A 109 -0.14 1.75 -15.49
CA ASP A 109 -0.52 2.72 -14.45
C ASP A 109 -0.18 4.14 -14.89
N GLN A 110 1.03 4.32 -15.43
CA GLN A 110 1.49 5.63 -15.90
C GLN A 110 0.66 6.13 -17.08
N ALA A 111 0.33 5.24 -18.02
CA ALA A 111 -0.52 5.58 -19.17
C ALA A 111 -1.94 6.01 -18.74
N ASN A 112 -2.46 5.42 -17.67
CA ASN A 112 -3.82 5.67 -17.17
C ASN A 112 -3.90 6.75 -16.08
N GLY A 113 -2.75 7.31 -15.64
CA GLY A 113 -2.71 8.23 -14.51
C GLY A 113 -3.11 7.59 -13.19
N THR A 114 -2.87 6.29 -13.02
CA THR A 114 -3.27 5.52 -11.84
C THR A 114 -2.50 5.96 -10.61
N TRP A 115 -3.25 6.19 -9.54
CA TRP A 115 -2.78 6.39 -8.17
C TRP A 115 -3.18 5.19 -7.32
N VAL A 116 -2.24 4.72 -6.52
CA VAL A 116 -2.39 3.60 -5.60
C VAL A 116 -2.37 4.14 -4.18
N HIS A 117 -3.39 3.79 -3.39
CA HIS A 117 -3.55 4.26 -2.02
C HIS A 117 -3.68 3.08 -1.06
N TRP A 118 -2.94 3.13 0.05
CA TRP A 118 -3.07 2.19 1.16
C TRP A 118 -3.99 2.79 2.21
N ILE A 119 -5.04 2.07 2.55
CA ILE A 119 -6.06 2.49 3.51
C ILE A 119 -6.00 1.56 4.71
N HIS A 120 -5.88 2.16 5.90
CA HIS A 120 -6.07 1.45 7.16
C HIS A 120 -7.54 1.59 7.58
N PRO A 121 -8.32 0.51 7.52
CA PRO A 121 -9.68 0.50 8.03
C PRO A 121 -9.71 0.70 9.54
N ARG A 122 -10.80 1.27 10.03
CA ARG A 122 -11.08 1.47 11.46
C ARG A 122 -11.67 0.23 12.11
#